data_AF-A0A526Q288-F1
#
_entry.id   AF-A0A526Q288-F1
#
_cell.length_a   1.000
_cell.length_b   1.000
_cell.length_c   1.000
_cell.angle_alpha   90.00
_cell.angle_beta   90.00
_cell.angle_gamma   90.00
#
_symmetry.space_group_name_H-M   'P 1'
#
loop_
_entity.id
_entity.type
_entity.pdbx_description
1 polymer ?
#
loop_
_entity_poly.entity_id
_entity_poly.type
_entity_poly.pdbx_seq_one_letter_code
_entity_poly.pdbx_strand_id
1 'polypeptide(L)' 'MSMLYRAARIAEEAHRSQTDKTGRPYIEHCRRVADQVETLDQKIVAYLHDVVEKGEGWTFGRLRTAGFGPP' A
#
# COMPACT_ATOMS: atom_id res chain seq x y z
N MET A 1 -2.71 -8.61 14.60
CA MET A 1 -2.97 -7.92 13.31
C MET A 1 -2.29 -8.71 12.20
N SER A 2 -2.96 -9.00 11.08
CA SER A 2 -2.33 -9.67 9.92
C SER A 2 -1.44 -8.71 9.11
N MET A 3 -0.46 -9.23 8.37
CA MET A 3 0.39 -8.42 7.48
C MET A 3 -0.44 -7.68 6.42
N LEU A 4 -1.49 -8.32 5.89
CA LEU A 4 -2.42 -7.67 4.96
C LEU A 4 -3.10 -6.44 5.57
N TYR A 5 -3.62 -6.56 6.79
CA TYR A 5 -4.25 -5.43 7.46
C TYR A 5 -3.24 -4.29 7.67
N ARG A 6 -2.02 -4.62 8.09
CA ARG A 6 -0.95 -3.62 8.26
C ARG A 6 -0.59 -2.93 6.94
N ALA A 7 -0.48 -3.67 5.84
CA ALA A 7 -0.22 -3.13 4.52
C ALA A 7 -1.33 -2.19 4.05
N ALA A 8 -2.60 -2.57 4.23
CA ALA A 8 -3.74 -1.73 3.88
C ALA A 8 -3.78 -0.43 4.69
N ARG A 9 -3.47 -0.48 6.00
CA ARG A 9 -3.36 0.71 6.86
C ARG A 9 -2.25 1.66 6.41
N ILE A 10 -1.09 1.11 6.06
CA ILE A 10 0.03 1.89 5.53
C ILE A 10 -0.35 2.59 4.24
N ALA A 11 -0.98 1.88 3.31
CA ALA A 11 -1.44 2.45 2.04
C ALA A 11 -2.47 3.57 2.28
N GLU A 12 -3.44 3.36 3.17
CA GLU A 12 -4.46 4.36 3.50
C GLU A 12 -3.85 5.62 4.12
N GLU A 13 -2.84 5.48 4.97
CA GLU A 13 -2.14 6.62 5.58
C GLU A 13 -1.21 7.33 4.60
N ALA A 14 -0.45 6.58 3.79
CA ALA A 14 0.46 7.10 2.78
C ALA A 14 -0.27 7.92 1.71
N HIS A 15 -1.51 7.53 1.39
CA HIS A 15 -2.30 8.11 0.31
C HIS A 15 -3.52 8.92 0.79
N ARG A 16 -3.60 9.25 2.09
CA ARG A 16 -4.80 9.88 2.70
C ARG A 16 -5.27 11.16 1.99
N SER A 17 -4.32 11.98 1.56
CA SER A 17 -4.60 13.27 0.90
C SER A 17 -4.41 13.21 -0.62
N GLN A 18 -4.22 12.00 -1.18
CA GLN A 18 -3.96 11.81 -2.59
C GLN A 18 -5.24 11.42 -3.33
N THR A 19 -5.44 12.03 -4.49
CA THR A 19 -6.45 11.62 -5.46
C THR A 19 -5.80 10.96 -6.68
N ASP A 20 -6.52 10.05 -7.32
CA ASP A 20 -6.12 9.48 -8.59
C ASP A 20 -6.47 10.42 -9.77
N LYS A 21 -6.14 9.98 -10.99
CA LYS A 21 -6.38 10.74 -12.23
C LYS A 21 -7.88 10.98 -12.52
N THR A 22 -8.77 10.28 -11.84
CA THR A 22 -10.23 10.39 -11.97
C THR A 22 -10.86 11.23 -10.85
N GLY A 23 -10.04 11.76 -9.94
CA GLY A 23 -10.48 12.55 -8.79
C GLY A 23 -10.94 11.72 -7.59
N ARG A 24 -10.77 10.40 -7.61
CA ARG A 24 -11.15 9.51 -6.49
C ARG A 24 -10.02 9.38 -5.47
N PRO A 25 -10.30 9.04 -4.20
CA PRO A 25 -9.26 8.76 -3.22
C PRO A 25 -8.31 7.66 -3.73
N TYR A 26 -7.00 7.93 -3.70
CA TYR A 26 -6.01 7.03 -4.30
C TYR A 26 -6.02 5.62 -3.67
N ILE A 27 -6.44 5.49 -2.41
CA ILE A 27 -6.61 4.18 -1.76
C ILE A 27 -7.58 3.24 -2.51
N GLU A 28 -8.54 3.78 -3.28
CA GLU A 28 -9.42 2.96 -4.11
C GLU A 28 -8.69 2.28 -5.27
N HIS A 29 -7.64 2.91 -5.82
CA HIS A 29 -6.76 2.26 -6.79
C HIS A 29 -6.06 1.05 -6.17
N CYS A 30 -5.45 1.21 -4.99
CA CYS A 30 -4.79 0.09 -4.31
C CYS A 30 -5.75 -1.06 -4.00
N ARG A 31 -6.99 -0.76 -3.57
CA ARG A 31 -8.04 -1.78 -3.36
C ARG A 31 -8.39 -2.53 -4.64
N ARG A 32 -8.61 -1.81 -5.76
CA ARG A 32 -8.88 -2.44 -7.06
C ARG A 32 -7.74 -3.37 -7.49
N VAL A 33 -6.48 -2.96 -7.33
CA VAL A 33 -5.33 -3.83 -7.65
C VAL A 33 -5.30 -5.06 -6.74
N ALA A 34 -5.54 -4.90 -5.43
CA ALA A 34 -5.59 -6.01 -4.49
C ALA A 34 -6.76 -6.99 -4.76
N ASP A 35 -7.86 -6.53 -5.35
CA ASP A 35 -8.99 -7.37 -5.74
C ASP A 35 -8.72 -8.19 -7.02
N GLN A 36 -7.75 -7.78 -7.84
CA GLN A 36 -7.35 -8.49 -9.07
C GLN A 36 -6.30 -9.59 -8.84
N VAL A 37 -5.83 -9.77 -7.60
CA VAL A 37 -4.82 -10.78 -7.26
C VAL A 37 -5.36 -11.77 -6.23
N GLU A 38 -4.80 -12.97 -6.25
CA GLU A 38 -5.37 -14.13 -5.55
C GLU A 38 -4.74 -14.35 -4.18
N THR A 39 -3.41 -14.37 -4.12
CA THR A 39 -2.68 -14.77 -2.91
C THR A 39 -2.55 -13.63 -1.90
N LEU A 40 -2.40 -13.99 -0.63
CA LEU A 40 -2.23 -13.02 0.45
C LEU A 40 -1.01 -12.11 0.24
N ASP A 41 0.10 -12.69 -0.22
CA ASP A 41 1.34 -11.95 -0.48
C ASP A 41 1.18 -10.99 -1.66
N GLN A 42 0.52 -11.41 -2.74
CA GLN A 42 0.20 -10.50 -3.84
C GLN A 42 -0.71 -9.36 -3.37
N LYS A 43 -1.69 -9.62 -2.50
CA LYS A 43 -2.55 -8.56 -1.94
C LYS A 43 -1.76 -7.58 -1.06
N ILE A 44 -0.82 -8.08 -0.26
CA ILE A 44 0.09 -7.23 0.53
C ILE A 44 0.91 -6.32 -0.38
N VAL A 45 1.54 -6.89 -1.42
CA VAL A 45 2.31 -6.13 -2.41
C VAL A 45 1.43 -5.13 -3.15
N ALA A 46 0.21 -5.52 -3.54
CA ALA A 46 -0.75 -4.66 -4.21
C ALA A 46 -1.12 -3.41 -3.38
N TYR A 47 -1.27 -3.54 -2.06
CA TYR A 47 -1.48 -2.38 -1.21
C TYR A 47 -0.24 -1.47 -1.12
N LEU A 48 0.97 -2.04 -1.18
CA LEU A 48 2.23 -1.31 -0.97
C LEU A 48 2.91 -0.82 -2.26
N HIS A 49 2.44 -1.23 -3.44
CA HIS A 49 3.17 -1.06 -4.70
C HIS A 49 3.54 0.40 -5.02
N ASP A 50 2.65 1.34 -4.68
CA ASP A 50 2.84 2.77 -4.92
C ASP A 50 3.29 3.56 -3.67
N VAL A 51 3.39 2.91 -2.51
CA VAL A 51 3.65 3.60 -1.23
C VAL A 51 5.01 4.29 -1.23
N VAL A 52 6.05 3.65 -1.75
CA VAL A 52 7.40 4.25 -1.79
C VAL A 52 7.51 5.32 -2.87
N GLU A 53 6.80 5.16 -3.99
CA GLU A 53 6.88 6.10 -5.11
C GLU A 53 6.06 7.37 -4.85
N LYS A 54 4.87 7.24 -4.25
CA LYS A 54 3.87 8.31 -4.16
C LYS A 54 3.47 8.69 -2.74
N GLY A 55 3.81 7.86 -1.75
CA GLY A 55 3.55 8.13 -0.35
C GLY A 55 4.58 9.11 0.21
N GLU A 56 4.12 10.25 0.70
CA GLU A 56 5.00 11.26 1.29
C GLU A 56 5.76 10.70 2.51
N GLY A 57 7.09 10.85 2.52
CA GLY A 57 7.96 10.37 3.59
C GLY A 57 8.05 8.85 3.71
N TRP A 58 7.60 8.10 2.70
CA TRP A 58 7.79 6.64 2.63
C TRP A 58 9.05 6.28 1.86
N THR A 59 9.79 5.32 2.40
CA THR A 59 11.01 4.78 1.80
C THR A 59 11.04 3.27 1.98
N PHE A 60 11.84 2.56 1.19
CA PHE A 60 12.07 1.13 1.42
C PHE A 60 12.60 0.85 2.83
N GLY A 61 13.42 1.75 3.41
CA GLY A 61 13.88 1.63 4.79
C GLY A 61 12.73 1.66 5.80
N ARG A 62 11.79 2.59 5.62
CA ARG A 62 10.60 2.68 6.48
C ARG A 62 9.68 1.47 6.33
N LEU A 63 9.51 0.93 5.11
CA LEU A 63 8.76 -0.32 4.90
C LEU A 63 9.42 -1.52 5.58
N ARG A 64 10.75 -1.63 5.54
CA ARG A 64 11.49 -2.67 6.27
C ARG A 64 11.26 -2.57 7.78
N THR A 65 11.33 -1.37 8.35
CA THR A 65 10.99 -1.15 9.78
C THR A 65 9.53 -1.50 10.09
N ALA A 66 8.63 -1.37 9.11
CA ALA A 66 7.24 -1.81 9.23
C ALA A 66 7.05 -3.34 9.06
N GLY A 67 8.12 -4.10 8.83
CA GLY A 67 8.12 -5.55 8.70
C GLY A 67 7.90 -6.06 7.27
N PHE A 68 8.09 -5.20 6.25
CA PHE A 68 7.98 -5.59 4.83
C PHE A 68 9.37 -5.53 4.17
N GLY A 69 9.91 -6.71 3.87
CA GLY A 69 11.22 -6.87 3.23
C GLY A 69 11.95 -8.10 3.75
N PRO A 70 13.15 -8.37 3.22
CA PRO A 70 14.01 -9.42 3.75
C PRO A 70 14.38 -9.15 5.22
N PRO A 71 14.62 -10.21 6.02
CA PRO A 71 15.17 -10.10 7.36
C PRO A 71 16.56 -9.45 7.37
#